data_AF-A0A1E5IHE7-F1
#
_entry.id   AF-A0A1E5IHE7-F1
#
_cell.length_a   1.000
_cell.length_b   1.000
_cell.length_c   1.000
_cell.angle_alpha   90.00
_cell.angle_beta   90.00
_cell.angle_gamma   90.00
#
_symmetry.space_group_name_H-M   'P 1'
#
loop_
_entity.id
_entity.type
_entity.pdbx_description
1 polymer ?
#
loop_
_entity_poly.entity_id
_entity_poly.type
_entity_poly.pdbx_seq_one_letter_code
_entity_poly.pdbx_strand_id
1 'polypeptide(L)' 'MSEIDASEFTYVENDKEAVLLVRETGRIVVIIQAMSVKSLKTVSLNNEMLPQKSTYFYPKIASGIVIAGLA' A
#
# COMPACT_ATOMS: atom_id res chain seq x y z
N MET A 1 -10.94 -11.93 20.82
CA MET A 1 -9.84 -11.21 20.16
C MET A 1 -10.03 -9.75 20.54
N SER A 2 -9.07 -9.12 21.22
CA SER A 2 -9.12 -7.66 21.41
C SER A 2 -9.12 -7.00 20.03
N GLU A 3 -9.96 -5.99 19.84
CA GLU A 3 -10.03 -5.21 18.60
C GLU A 3 -8.72 -4.41 18.48
N ILE A 4 -7.92 -4.71 17.46
CA ILE A 4 -6.63 -4.05 17.22
C ILE A 4 -6.92 -2.81 16.38
N ASP A 5 -6.54 -1.62 16.86
CA ASP A 5 -6.81 -0.38 16.15
C ASP A 5 -5.79 -0.15 15.02
N ALA A 6 -6.25 0.33 13.87
CA ALA A 6 -5.39 0.57 12.71
C ALA A 6 -4.31 1.65 12.96
N SER A 7 -4.50 2.53 13.95
CA SER A 7 -3.52 3.54 14.36
C SER A 7 -2.30 2.97 15.08
N GLU A 8 -2.37 1.72 15.56
CA GLU A 8 -1.22 1.05 16.20
C GLU A 8 -0.16 0.60 15.19
N PHE A 9 -0.49 0.59 13.89
CA PHE A 9 0.38 0.18 12.80
C PHE A 9 1.03 1.37 12.09
N THR A 10 2.34 1.28 11.91
CA THR A 10 3.11 2.18 11.05
C THR A 10 3.31 1.53 9.68
N TYR A 11 2.98 2.26 8.61
CA TYR A 11 3.17 1.81 7.23
C TYR A 11 4.35 2.56 6.63
N VAL A 12 5.25 1.81 5.99
CA VAL A 12 6.48 2.33 5.39
C VAL A 12 6.48 1.94 3.92
N GLU A 13 6.90 2.86 3.05
CA GLU A 13 6.79 2.70 1.59
C GLU A 13 7.92 1.85 0.99
N ASN A 14 9.05 1.75 1.71
CA ASN A 14 10.29 1.15 1.25
C ASN A 14 10.89 0.19 2.30
N ASP A 15 11.43 -0.94 1.85
CA ASP A 15 12.02 -1.97 2.70
C ASP A 15 13.23 -1.45 3.50
N LYS A 16 14.07 -0.63 2.87
CA LYS A 16 15.25 -0.03 3.50
C LYS A 16 14.89 0.85 4.70
N GLU A 17 13.89 1.70 4.54
CA GLU A 17 13.40 2.58 5.61
C GLU A 17 12.76 1.75 6.73
N ALA A 18 12.04 0.69 6.38
CA ALA A 18 11.39 -0.16 7.36
C ALA A 18 12.41 -0.91 8.24
N VAL A 19 13.53 -1.35 7.66
CA VAL A 19 14.65 -1.97 8.41
C VAL A 19 15.32 -0.96 9.34
N LEU A 20 15.53 0.28 8.88
CA LEU A 20 16.09 1.35 9.73
C LEU A 20 15.16 1.66 10.91
N LEU A 21 13.87 1.81 10.66
CA LEU A 21 12.87 2.08 11.69
C LEU A 21 12.86 1.01 12.78
N VAL A 22 12.91 -0.27 12.40
CA VAL A 22 12.96 -1.37 13.38
C VAL A 22 14.21 -1.33 14.25
N ARG A 23 15.36 -0.95 13.68
CA ARG A 23 16.62 -0.82 14.44
C ARG A 23 16.54 0.29 15.48
N GLU A 24 15.78 1.35 15.21
CA GLU A 24 15.60 2.48 16.11
C GLU A 24 14.53 2.24 17.17
N THR A 25 13.41 1.60 16.80
CA THR A 25 12.25 1.46 17.69
C THR A 25 12.19 0.13 18.43
N GLY A 26 12.98 -0.88 18.04
CA GLY A 26 12.92 -2.24 18.58
C GLY A 26 11.60 -2.97 18.30
N ARG A 27 10.87 -2.57 17.25
CA ARG A 27 9.57 -3.15 16.85
C ARG A 27 9.77 -4.27 15.82
N ILE A 28 8.67 -4.88 15.38
CA ILE A 28 8.66 -5.89 14.32
C ILE A 28 8.16 -5.24 13.02
N VAL A 29 8.83 -5.56 11.91
CA VAL A 29 8.35 -5.23 10.56
C VAL A 29 7.85 -6.49 9.85
N VAL A 30 6.75 -6.35 9.10
CA VAL A 30 6.25 -7.38 8.19
C VAL A 30 6.44 -6.87 6.76
N ILE A 31 7.28 -7.55 5.99
CA ILE A 31 7.50 -7.26 4.56
C ILE A 31 6.78 -8.33 3.76
N ILE A 32 5.92 -7.90 2.85
CA ILE A 32 5.12 -8.78 1.99
C ILE A 32 5.54 -8.63 0.53
N GLN A 33 5.32 -9.69 -0.25
CA GLN A 33 5.54 -9.65 -1.69
C GLN A 33 4.57 -8.67 -2.35
N ALA A 34 5.11 -7.74 -3.14
CA ALA A 34 4.30 -6.82 -3.93
C ALA A 34 3.48 -7.55 -5.00
N MET A 35 2.21 -7.17 -5.15
CA MET A 35 1.32 -7.69 -6.17
C MET A 35 1.70 -7.15 -7.56
N SER A 36 1.68 -8.02 -8.58
CA SER A 36 1.89 -7.59 -9.97
C SER A 36 0.69 -6.83 -10.53
N VAL A 37 0.91 -5.93 -11.49
CA VAL A 37 -0.16 -5.21 -12.20
C VAL A 37 -1.14 -6.18 -12.90
N LYS A 38 -0.65 -7.30 -13.41
CA LYS A 38 -1.49 -8.34 -14.03
C LYS A 38 -2.44 -8.96 -13.01
N SER A 39 -1.93 -9.32 -11.84
CA SER A 39 -2.74 -9.88 -10.74
C SER A 39 -3.75 -8.86 -10.23
N LEU A 40 -3.33 -7.61 -10.05
CA LEU A 40 -4.22 -6.51 -9.66
C LEU A 40 -5.38 -6.34 -10.65
N LYS A 41 -5.10 -6.38 -11.96
CA LYS A 41 -6.14 -6.33 -13.00
C LYS A 41 -7.12 -7.49 -12.87
N THR A 42 -6.64 -8.72 -12.64
CA THR A 42 -7.50 -9.88 -12.46
C THR A 42 -8.44 -9.71 -11.27
N VAL A 43 -7.92 -9.31 -10.11
CA VAL A 43 -8.73 -9.06 -8.89
C VAL A 43 -9.80 -8.01 -9.17
N SER A 44 -9.43 -6.90 -9.83
CA SER A 44 -10.38 -5.84 -10.19
C SER A 44 -11.47 -6.30 -11.15
N LEU A 45 -11.13 -7.11 -12.16
CA LEU A 45 -12.10 -7.63 -13.14
C LEU A 45 -13.04 -8.67 -12.52
N ASN A 46 -12.61 -9.34 -11.45
CA ASN A 46 -13.41 -10.32 -10.72
C ASN A 46 -14.36 -9.68 -9.70
N ASN A 47 -14.46 -8.34 -9.62
CA ASN A 47 -15.19 -7.62 -8.57
C ASN A 47 -14.72 -7.97 -7.13
N GLU A 48 -13.46 -8.34 -6.98
CA GLU A 48 -12.83 -8.60 -5.69
C GLU A 48 -12.08 -7.36 -5.18
N MET A 49 -11.81 -7.32 -3.87
CA MET A 49 -11.07 -6.24 -3.22
C MET A 49 -9.80 -6.75 -2.58
N LEU A 50 -8.75 -5.93 -2.64
CA LEU A 50 -7.53 -6.17 -1.89
C LEU A 50 -7.66 -5.66 -0.45
N PRO A 51 -6.93 -6.25 0.50
CA PRO A 51 -6.78 -5.67 1.83
C PRO A 51 -6.27 -4.23 1.75
N GLN A 52 -6.67 -3.39 2.70
CA GLN A 52 -6.20 -2.01 2.74
C GLN A 52 -4.66 -1.94 2.87
N LYS A 53 -4.06 -0.96 2.19
CA LYS A 53 -2.61 -0.68 2.22
C LYS A 53 -1.72 -1.86 1.77
N SER A 54 -2.29 -2.81 1.03
CA SER A 54 -1.55 -3.94 0.43
C SER A 54 -0.90 -3.62 -0.92
N THR A 55 -1.18 -2.43 -1.47
CA THR A 55 -0.59 -1.93 -2.72
C THR A 55 -0.05 -0.51 -2.55
N TYR A 56 1.08 -0.24 -3.20
CA TYR A 56 1.70 1.07 -3.28
C TYR A 56 2.00 1.37 -4.75
N PHE A 57 1.40 2.44 -5.31
CA PHE A 57 1.62 2.84 -6.69
C PHE A 57 2.71 3.91 -6.78
N TYR A 58 3.72 3.65 -7.61
CA TYR A 58 4.82 4.57 -7.86
C TYR A 58 5.03 4.79 -9.38
N PRO A 59 4.94 6.03 -9.89
CA PRO A 59 4.47 7.22 -9.18
C PRO A 59 3.02 7.03 -8.70
N LYS A 60 2.59 7.84 -7.72
CA LYS A 60 1.18 7.84 -7.33
C LYS A 60 0.34 8.06 -8.58
N ILE A 61 -0.68 7.22 -8.77
CA ILE A 61 -1.54 7.30 -9.94
C ILE A 61 -2.06 8.74 -10.00
N ALA A 62 -1.90 9.39 -11.16
CA ALA A 62 -2.46 10.72 -11.42
C ALA A 62 -4.00 10.64 -11.57
N SER A 63 -4.67 9.86 -10.73
CA SER A 63 -6.13 9.82 -10.67
C SER A 63 -6.60 11.10 -10.00
N GLY A 64 -7.30 11.95 -10.74
CA GLY A 64 -7.86 13.22 -10.24
C GLY A 64 -7.33 14.49 -10.92
N ILE A 65 -6.26 14.42 -11.72
CA ILE A 65 -5.87 15.54 -12.61
C ILE A 65 -6.53 15.29 -13.97
N VAL A 66 -7.85 15.52 -14.04
CA VAL A 66 -8.51 15.76 -15.33
C VAL A 66 -8.48 17.27 -15.51
N ILE A 67 -7.48 17.79 -16.23
CA ILE A 67 -7.64 19.11 -16.85
C ILE A 67 -8.67 18.87 -17.95
N ALA A 68 -9.95 19.17 -17.67
CA ALA A 68 -10.93 19.34 -18.71
C ALA A 68 -10.41 20.48 -19.59
N GLY A 69 -9.78 20.13 -20.72
CA GLY A 69 -9.37 21.09 -21.72
C GLY A 69 -10.60 21.88 -22.12
N LEU A 70 -10.54 23.20 -21.91
CA LEU A 70 -11.48 24.16 -22.46
C LEU A 70 -11.52 23.91 -23.97
N ALA A 71 -12.62 23.37 -24.46
CA ALA A 71 -12.98 23.30 -25.87
C ALA A 71 -14.42 23.81 -25.99
#